data_AF-A0A6J1WHY4-F1
#
_entry.id   AF-A0A6J1WHY4-F1
#
_cell.length_a   1.000
_cell.length_b   1.000
_cell.length_c   1.000
_cell.angle_alpha   90.00
_cell.angle_beta   90.00
_cell.angle_gamma   90.00
#
_symmetry.space_group_name_H-M   'P 1'
#
loop_
_entity.id
_entity.type
_entity.pdbx_description
1 polymer ?
#
loop_
_entity_poly.entity_id
_entity_poly.type
_entity_poly.pdbx_seq_one_letter_code
_entity_poly.pdbx_strand_id
1 'polypeptide(L)'
;MLKTPFDSDGFQIVKTKRFSKNKQTKIPIKQNNFEKQEVSIDIEKSARRIQSAVEELRNSKYTEEALKAVPASLFTVSERLL
;
A
#
# COMPACT_ATOMS: atom_id res chain seq x y z
N MET A 1 -0.57 -58.57 -13.66
CA MET A 1 -0.71 -57.15 -13.28
C MET A 1 -1.51 -57.08 -11.99
N LEU A 2 -0.95 -56.54 -10.90
CA LEU A 2 -1.65 -56.39 -9.61
C LEU A 2 -2.67 -55.26 -9.71
N LYS A 3 -3.96 -55.57 -9.51
CA LYS A 3 -5.02 -54.55 -9.49
C LYS A 3 -4.84 -53.66 -8.25
N THR A 4 -4.67 -52.36 -8.45
CA THR A 4 -4.64 -51.39 -7.33
C THR A 4 -6.06 -51.17 -6.79
N PRO A 5 -6.24 -51.02 -5.48
CA PRO A 5 -7.55 -50.78 -4.89
C PRO A 5 -8.07 -49.38 -5.24
N PHE A 6 -9.39 -49.28 -5.45
CA PHE A 6 -10.14 -48.04 -5.70
C PHE A 6 -11.10 -47.78 -4.53
N ASP A 7 -11.39 -46.52 -4.24
CA ASP A 7 -12.34 -46.09 -3.21
C ASP A 7 -13.80 -46.16 -3.70
N SER A 8 -14.78 -45.95 -2.82
CA SER A 8 -16.23 -45.99 -3.13
C SER A 8 -16.62 -45.06 -4.27
N ASP A 9 -15.89 -43.96 -4.42
CA ASP A 9 -16.15 -42.93 -5.42
C ASP A 9 -15.36 -43.17 -6.72
N GLY A 10 -14.70 -44.32 -6.86
CA GLY A 10 -14.00 -44.74 -8.08
C GLY A 10 -12.59 -44.15 -8.24
N PHE A 11 -12.06 -43.43 -7.23
CA PHE A 11 -10.70 -42.92 -7.26
C PHE A 11 -9.67 -43.97 -6.82
N GLN A 12 -8.51 -43.98 -7.48
CA GLN A 12 -7.43 -44.91 -7.15
C GLN A 12 -6.80 -44.55 -5.79
N ILE A 13 -6.74 -45.53 -4.87
CA ILE A 13 -6.11 -45.33 -3.57
C ILE A 13 -4.59 -45.37 -3.74
N VAL A 14 -3.95 -44.21 -3.73
CA VAL A 14 -2.49 -44.08 -3.75
C VAL A 14 -1.95 -43.98 -2.33
N LYS A 15 -0.99 -44.84 -1.98
CA LYS A 15 -0.27 -44.72 -0.70
C LYS A 15 0.59 -43.45 -0.78
N THR A 16 0.37 -42.49 0.12
CA THR A 16 1.24 -41.33 0.24
C THR A 16 2.65 -41.81 0.64
N LYS A 17 3.62 -41.72 -0.28
CA LYS A 17 5.02 -41.79 0.12
C LYS A 17 5.25 -40.59 1.03
N ARG A 18 5.59 -40.83 2.30
CA ARG A 18 6.09 -39.79 3.21
C ARG A 18 7.40 -39.25 2.62
N PHE A 19 7.30 -38.29 1.71
CA PHE A 19 8.44 -37.45 1.39
C PHE A 19 8.80 -36.76 2.71
N SER A 20 10.04 -36.96 3.12
CA SER A 20 10.61 -36.45 4.36
C SER A 20 10.09 -35.04 4.66
N LYS A 21 9.35 -34.88 5.77
CA LYS A 21 8.88 -33.59 6.27
C LYS A 21 10.01 -32.67 6.74
N ASN A 22 11.22 -32.80 6.19
CA ASN A 22 12.41 -32.04 6.57
C ASN A 22 13.22 -31.63 5.33
N LYS A 23 12.56 -31.12 4.28
CA LYS A 23 13.25 -30.11 3.47
C LYS A 23 13.08 -28.81 4.22
N GLN A 24 14.02 -28.54 5.14
CA GLN A 24 14.31 -27.18 5.56
C GLN A 24 14.52 -26.41 4.26
N THR A 25 13.52 -25.62 3.86
CA THR A 25 13.70 -24.68 2.75
C THR A 25 14.83 -23.77 3.22
N LYS A 26 16.04 -24.03 2.73
CA LYS A 26 17.21 -23.17 2.90
C LYS A 26 16.89 -21.87 2.17
N ILE A 27 16.01 -21.07 2.74
CA ILE A 27 15.80 -19.69 2.34
C ILE A 27 16.98 -18.97 2.96
N PRO A 28 17.96 -18.51 2.16
CA PRO A 28 19.08 -17.76 2.71
C PRO A 28 18.50 -16.53 3.40
N ILE A 29 18.90 -16.29 4.64
CA ILE A 29 18.52 -15.09 5.36
C ILE A 29 19.18 -13.93 4.61
N LYS A 30 18.41 -13.23 3.78
CA LYS A 30 18.85 -11.97 3.20
C LYS A 30 18.85 -10.95 4.33
N GLN A 31 20.03 -10.52 4.74
CA GLN A 31 20.16 -9.36 5.60
C GLN A 31 19.67 -8.15 4.79
N ASN A 32 18.44 -7.70 5.05
CA ASN A 32 17.96 -6.43 4.51
C ASN A 32 18.68 -5.33 5.29
N ASN A 33 19.85 -4.93 4.80
CA ASN A 33 20.52 -3.73 5.28
C ASN A 33 19.72 -2.54 4.75
N PHE A 34 18.83 -2.00 5.58
CA PHE A 34 18.19 -0.74 5.30
C PHE A 34 19.21 0.36 5.54
N GLU A 35 19.92 0.75 4.47
CA GLU A 35 20.73 1.95 4.50
C GLU A 35 19.80 3.15 4.70
N LYS A 36 20.03 3.89 5.78
CA LYS A 36 19.31 5.13 6.04
C LYS A 36 19.75 6.13 4.97
N GLN A 37 18.93 6.27 3.93
CA GLN A 37 19.13 7.31 2.94
C GLN A 37 18.91 8.65 3.62
N GLU A 38 19.99 9.42 3.78
CA GLU A 38 19.89 10.81 4.16
C GLU A 38 19.25 11.57 3.00
N VAL A 39 17.98 11.92 3.17
CA VAL A 39 17.25 12.73 2.19
C VAL A 39 17.77 14.15 2.30
N SER A 40 18.55 14.60 1.32
CA SER A 40 18.88 16.01 1.18
C SER A 40 17.67 16.76 0.61
N ILE A 41 17.13 17.69 1.41
CA ILE A 41 16.03 18.54 0.97
C ILE A 41 16.63 19.77 0.31
N ASP A 42 16.36 19.95 -0.98
CA ASP A 42 16.62 21.19 -1.69
C ASP A 42 15.57 22.23 -1.28
N ILE A 43 15.98 23.17 -0.42
CA ILE A 43 15.11 24.19 0.16
C ILE A 43 14.57 25.13 -0.92
N GLU A 44 15.40 25.54 -1.89
CA GLU A 44 14.99 26.47 -2.95
C GLU A 44 13.95 25.83 -3.86
N LYS A 45 14.20 24.59 -4.28
CA LYS A 45 13.24 23.84 -5.10
C LYS A 45 11.94 23.63 -4.36
N SER A 46 12.01 23.36 -3.06
CA SER A 46 10.82 23.18 -2.22
C SER A 46 10.02 24.48 -2.10
N ALA A 47 10.70 25.61 -1.87
CA ALA A 47 10.06 26.93 -1.80
C ALA A 47 9.35 27.29 -3.11
N ARG A 48 10.01 27.08 -4.26
CA ARG A 48 9.40 27.33 -5.58
C ARG A 48 8.16 26.46 -5.82
N ARG A 49 8.20 25.18 -5.42
CA ARG A 49 7.04 24.28 -5.55
C ARG A 49 5.86 24.74 -4.69
N ILE A 50 6.12 25.19 -3.47
CA ILE A 50 5.07 25.73 -2.58
C ILE A 50 4.45 26.97 -3.21
N GLN A 51 5.27 27.90 -3.71
CA GLN A 51 4.79 29.13 -4.36
C GLN A 51 3.92 28.81 -5.58
N SER A 52 4.38 27.92 -6.47
CA SER A 52 3.61 27.48 -7.64
C SER A 52 2.26 26.88 -7.25
N ALA A 53 2.25 25.97 -6.27
CA ALA A 53 1.02 25.33 -5.82
C ALA A 53 0.03 26.35 -5.22
N VAL A 54 0.53 27.35 -4.49
CA VAL A 54 -0.31 28.43 -3.96
C VAL A 54 -0.91 29.28 -5.08
N GLU A 55 -0.12 29.62 -6.10
CA GLU A 55 -0.61 30.38 -7.25
C GLU A 55 -1.65 29.59 -8.06
N GLU A 56 -1.41 28.30 -8.28
CA GLU A 56 -2.36 27.39 -8.95
C GLU A 56 -3.68 27.31 -8.19
N LEU A 57 -3.64 27.17 -6.86
CA LEU A 57 -4.85 27.13 -6.03
C LEU A 57 -5.60 28.45 -6.04
N ARG A 58 -4.89 29.59 -6.04
CA ARG A 58 -5.51 30.92 -6.12
C ARG A 58 -6.20 31.17 -7.46
N ASN A 59 -5.62 30.67 -8.55
CA ASN A 59 -6.14 30.87 -9.90
C ASN A 59 -7.11 29.76 -10.36
N SER A 60 -7.31 28.74 -9.53
CA SER A 60 -8.16 27.60 -9.86
C SER A 60 -9.64 27.94 -9.71
N LYS A 61 -10.34 27.96 -10.85
CA LYS A 61 -11.81 28.09 -10.91
C LYS A 61 -12.53 27.00 -10.13
N TYR A 62 -12.02 25.77 -10.18
CA TYR A 62 -12.58 24.66 -9.41
C TYR A 62 -12.54 24.95 -7.90
N THR A 63 -11.42 25.50 -7.41
CA THR A 63 -11.28 25.83 -5.99
C THR A 63 -12.24 26.96 -5.61
N GLU A 64 -12.40 27.97 -6.47
CA GLU A 64 -13.36 29.05 -6.28
C GLU A 64 -14.81 28.55 -6.24
N GLU A 65 -15.20 27.69 -7.17
CA GLU A 65 -16.54 27.11 -7.24
C GLU A 65 -16.82 26.16 -6.07
N ALA A 66 -15.83 25.34 -5.67
CA ALA A 66 -15.94 24.47 -4.51
C ALA A 66 -16.14 25.27 -3.22
N LEU A 67 -15.42 26.38 -3.03
CA LEU A 67 -15.61 27.26 -1.86
C LEU A 67 -16.99 27.92 -1.85
N LYS A 68 -17.53 28.30 -3.01
CA LYS A 68 -18.90 28.84 -3.13
C LYS A 68 -19.98 27.78 -2.88
N ALA A 69 -19.70 26.53 -3.22
CA ALA A 69 -20.64 25.42 -3.05
C ALA A 69 -20.76 24.96 -1.58
N VAL A 70 -19.80 25.28 -0.72
CA VAL A 70 -19.86 24.95 0.71
C VAL A 70 -20.73 25.99 1.43
N PRO A 71 -21.87 25.60 2.04
CA PRO A 71 -22.72 26.53 2.77
C PRO A 71 -21.96 27.12 3.97
N ALA A 72 -22.10 28.45 4.15
CA ALA A 72 -21.43 29.21 5.22
C ALA A 72 -21.66 28.66 6.64
N SER A 73 -22.75 27.90 6.85
CA SER A 73 -23.06 27.22 8.10
C SER A 73 -22.08 26.10 8.50
N LEU A 74 -21.23 25.63 7.57
CA LEU A 74 -20.20 24.63 7.84
C LEU A 74 -18.83 25.24 8.23
N PHE A 75 -18.64 26.55 7.99
CA PHE A 75 -17.37 27.24 8.31
C PHE A 75 -17.27 27.70 9.77
N THR A 76 -18.37 27.73 10.53
CA THR A 76 -18.42 28.28 11.89
C THR A 76 -17.91 27.34 13.00
N VAL A 77 -17.43 26.14 12.66
CA VAL A 77 -16.99 25.16 13.67
C VAL A 77 -15.53 25.37 14.11
N SER A 78 -14.71 26.10 13.34
CA SER A 78 -13.28 26.25 13.67
C SER A 78 -12.91 27.39 14.62
N GLU A 79 -13.83 28.31 14.94
CA GLU A 79 -13.55 29.46 15.82
C GLU A 79 -13.98 29.27 17.29
N ARG A 80 -14.52 28.09 17.66
CA ARG A 80 -14.96 27.82 19.05
C ARG A 80 -14.06 26.86 19.83
N LEU A 81 -12.79 26.74 19.44
CA LEU A 81 -11.78 25.95 20.17
C LEU A 81 -10.50 26.76 20.41
N LEU A 82 -10.65 27.93 21.04
CA LEU A 82 -9.59 28.64 21.78
C LEU A 82 -10.18 29.23 23.05
#